data_AF-A0A1Q6YCB0-F1
#
_entry.id   AF-A0A1Q6YCB0-F1
#
_cell.length_a   1.000
_cell.length_b   1.000
_cell.length_c   1.000
_cell.angle_alpha   90.00
_cell.angle_beta   90.00
_cell.angle_gamma   90.00
#
_symmetry.space_group_name_H-M   'P 1'
#
loop_
_entity.id
_entity.type
_entity.pdbx_description
1 polymer ?
#
loop_
_entity_poly.entity_id
_entity_poly.type
_entity_poly.pdbx_seq_one_letter_code
_entity_poly.pdbx_strand_id
1 'polypeptide(L)'
;MPVSRRHALAGFVGVAGILAAKPLLGLQAPSSGTAPRARVYPNGRDPNAPPSLEDPSTPNPKAIELANQKALRADIAKLYVMASDLKDQVDKTDPASTLSVAVVKKAQEIEKLAKQIKNLARG
;
A
#
# COMPACT_ATOMS: atom_id res chain seq x y z
N MET A 1 -26.10 37.85 14.33
CA MET A 1 -26.26 37.85 12.86
C MET A 1 -26.51 36.42 12.38
N PRO A 2 -27.28 36.22 11.29
CA PRO A 2 -28.40 35.26 11.24
C PRO A 2 -28.11 33.99 10.39
N VAL A 3 -29.01 33.03 10.11
CA VAL A 3 -30.49 33.06 10.00
C VAL A 3 -31.16 31.71 10.34
N SER A 4 -32.47 31.75 10.67
CA SER A 4 -33.40 30.61 10.57
C SER A 4 -34.54 30.95 9.60
N ARG A 5 -34.72 30.15 8.53
CA ARG A 5 -35.82 30.18 7.54
C ARG A 5 -35.96 28.76 6.96
N ARG A 6 -36.85 27.89 7.45
CA ARG A 6 -38.33 27.84 7.32
C ARG A 6 -38.85 27.57 5.90
N HIS A 7 -39.86 26.70 5.84
CA HIS A 7 -40.86 26.48 4.79
C HIS A 7 -40.50 25.52 3.63
N ALA A 8 -40.80 24.23 3.85
CA ALA A 8 -41.33 23.38 2.78
C ALA A 8 -42.86 23.53 2.77
N LEU A 9 -43.43 23.89 1.62
CA LEU A 9 -44.87 24.09 1.43
C LEU A 9 -45.60 22.75 1.23
N ALA A 10 -46.80 22.64 1.80
CA ALA A 10 -47.69 21.50 1.61
C ALA A 10 -48.80 21.83 0.58
N GLY A 11 -49.16 20.83 -0.23
CA GLY A 11 -50.22 20.84 -1.24
C GLY A 11 -50.03 19.65 -2.20
N PHE A 12 -51.04 18.98 -2.74
CA PHE A 12 -52.50 19.18 -2.65
C PHE A 12 -53.25 17.81 -2.69
N VAL A 13 -54.58 17.86 -2.57
CA VAL A 13 -55.52 16.72 -2.33
C VAL A 13 -55.97 15.99 -3.61
N GLY A 14 -56.38 14.71 -3.50
CA GLY A 14 -57.29 14.01 -4.45
C GLY A 14 -56.88 12.55 -4.74
N VAL A 15 -57.38 11.49 -4.09
CA VAL A 15 -58.75 10.90 -3.97
C VAL A 15 -59.18 10.00 -5.14
N ALA A 16 -59.52 8.74 -4.76
CA ALA A 16 -60.36 7.73 -5.44
C ALA A 16 -59.83 6.90 -6.64
N GLY A 17 -59.75 5.58 -6.40
CA GLY A 17 -60.59 4.62 -7.13
C GLY A 17 -59.93 3.72 -8.19
N ILE A 18 -59.90 2.41 -7.93
CA ILE A 18 -60.59 1.36 -8.71
C ILE A 18 -60.34 -0.02 -8.05
N LEU A 19 -61.39 -0.84 -7.94
CA LEU A 19 -61.28 -2.25 -7.54
C LEU A 19 -60.97 -3.12 -8.77
N ALA A 20 -60.09 -4.12 -8.66
CA ALA A 20 -60.21 -5.36 -9.45
C ALA A 20 -59.40 -6.54 -8.87
N ALA A 21 -60.10 -7.66 -8.66
CA ALA A 21 -59.65 -9.06 -8.77
C ALA A 21 -58.28 -9.51 -8.21
N LYS A 22 -58.33 -10.32 -7.13
CA LYS A 22 -57.33 -11.38 -6.89
C LYS A 22 -57.64 -12.58 -7.79
N PRO A 23 -56.70 -13.08 -8.61
CA PRO A 23 -56.75 -14.46 -9.07
C PRO A 23 -56.10 -15.38 -8.02
N LEU A 24 -56.91 -16.15 -7.31
CA LEU A 24 -56.44 -17.32 -6.57
C LEU A 24 -56.30 -18.47 -7.56
N LEU A 25 -55.12 -18.66 -8.15
CA LEU A 25 -54.73 -19.91 -8.79
C LEU A 25 -53.20 -20.00 -8.83
N GLY A 26 -52.63 -20.85 -7.99
CA GLY A 26 -51.20 -21.12 -8.00
C GLY A 26 -50.85 -22.06 -9.14
N LEU A 27 -49.85 -21.70 -9.93
CA LEU A 27 -49.00 -22.67 -10.64
C LEU A 27 -47.57 -22.39 -10.19
N GLN A 28 -46.95 -23.39 -9.55
CA GLN A 28 -45.59 -23.28 -9.03
C GLN A 28 -44.59 -23.27 -10.20
N ALA A 29 -43.84 -22.19 -10.35
CA ALA A 29 -42.55 -22.25 -11.03
C ALA A 29 -41.50 -22.65 -9.97
N PRO A 30 -40.81 -23.79 -10.10
CA PRO A 30 -39.71 -24.13 -9.20
C PRO A 30 -38.53 -23.21 -9.50
N SER A 31 -38.33 -22.19 -8.65
CA SER A 31 -37.14 -21.35 -8.69
C SER A 31 -35.91 -22.18 -8.28
N SER A 32 -35.10 -22.53 -9.27
CA SER A 32 -33.90 -23.33 -9.13
C SER A 32 -32.93 -22.79 -8.07
N GLY A 33 -32.54 -23.66 -7.14
CA GLY A 33 -31.26 -23.59 -6.41
C GLY A 33 -30.93 -22.28 -5.71
N THR A 34 -31.37 -22.11 -4.46
CA THR A 34 -30.76 -21.12 -3.56
C THR A 34 -29.31 -21.51 -3.27
N ALA A 35 -28.36 -20.93 -4.01
CA ALA A 35 -26.95 -21.05 -3.67
C ALA A 35 -26.71 -20.51 -2.25
N PRO A 36 -25.93 -21.20 -1.39
CA PRO A 36 -25.69 -20.72 -0.03
C PRO A 36 -24.95 -19.39 -0.08
N ARG A 37 -25.53 -18.34 0.52
CA ARG A 37 -24.87 -17.04 0.67
C ARG A 37 -23.55 -17.24 1.41
N ALA A 38 -22.44 -16.95 0.73
CA ALA A 38 -21.15 -16.84 1.39
C ALA A 38 -21.24 -15.81 2.52
N ARG A 39 -20.94 -16.23 3.76
CA ARG A 39 -20.79 -15.29 4.88
C ARG A 39 -19.53 -14.46 4.63
N VAL A 40 -19.73 -13.21 4.23
CA VAL A 40 -18.63 -12.23 4.16
C VAL A 40 -18.27 -11.86 5.59
N TYR A 41 -17.23 -12.50 6.13
CA TYR A 41 -16.61 -12.09 7.38
C TYR A 41 -15.92 -10.72 7.16
N PRO A 42 -15.95 -9.79 8.13
CA PRO A 42 -15.42 -8.44 7.95
C PRO A 42 -13.91 -8.40 7.62
N ASN A 43 -13.18 -9.49 7.90
CA ASN A 43 -11.76 -9.64 7.61
C ASN A 43 -11.47 -10.72 6.54
N GLY A 44 -12.49 -11.20 5.81
CA GLY A 44 -12.38 -12.26 4.79
C GLY A 44 -12.05 -13.68 5.32
N ARG A 45 -11.57 -13.81 6.56
CA ARG A 45 -11.10 -15.07 7.16
C ARG A 45 -12.21 -15.75 7.97
N ASP A 46 -12.53 -17.01 7.64
CA ASP A 46 -13.41 -17.85 8.47
C ASP A 46 -12.64 -18.30 9.73
N PRO A 47 -13.17 -18.06 10.95
CA PRO A 47 -12.55 -18.49 12.20
C PRO A 47 -12.35 -20.01 12.35
N ASN A 48 -13.06 -20.83 11.57
CA ASN A 48 -13.07 -22.29 11.65
C ASN A 48 -12.28 -22.97 10.51
N ALA A 49 -11.61 -22.20 9.65
CA ALA A 49 -10.79 -22.77 8.59
C ALA A 49 -9.57 -23.50 9.18
N PRO A 50 -9.19 -24.69 8.66
CA PRO A 50 -7.97 -25.37 9.09
C PRO A 50 -6.74 -24.51 8.77
N PRO A 51 -5.67 -24.57 9.60
CA PRO A 51 -4.56 -23.62 9.54
C PRO A 51 -3.65 -23.75 8.30
N SER A 52 -3.98 -24.62 7.33
CA SER A 52 -3.16 -24.96 6.16
C SER A 52 -3.42 -24.10 4.92
N LEU A 53 -4.03 -22.93 5.09
CA LEU A 53 -4.12 -21.89 4.06
C LEU A 53 -3.15 -20.78 4.42
N GLU A 54 -1.85 -21.08 4.33
CA GLU A 54 -0.81 -20.06 4.17
C GLU A 54 -1.17 -19.20 2.96
N ASP A 55 -1.61 -17.97 3.24
CA ASP A 55 -1.87 -16.97 2.22
C ASP A 55 -0.55 -16.71 1.46
N PRO A 56 -0.49 -16.89 0.13
CA PRO A 56 0.72 -16.67 -0.66
C PRO A 56 1.21 -15.21 -0.61
N SER A 57 0.40 -14.31 -0.05
CA SER A 57 0.72 -12.92 0.23
C SER A 57 1.64 -12.73 1.46
N THR A 58 1.94 -13.77 2.24
CA THR A 58 2.83 -13.67 3.42
C THR A 58 4.32 -13.67 2.99
N PRO A 59 5.05 -12.56 3.15
CA PRO A 59 6.45 -12.52 2.72
C PRO A 59 7.31 -13.39 3.64
N ASN A 60 8.01 -14.38 3.07
CA ASN A 60 8.85 -15.27 3.86
C ASN A 60 10.01 -14.48 4.49
N PRO A 61 10.06 -14.32 5.83
CA PRO A 61 11.00 -13.39 6.47
C PRO A 61 12.47 -13.77 6.24
N LYS A 62 12.75 -15.08 6.05
CA LYS A 62 14.10 -15.57 5.71
C LYS A 62 14.57 -15.12 4.33
N ALA A 63 13.64 -14.95 3.38
CA ALA A 63 13.96 -14.47 2.03
C ALA A 63 14.25 -12.97 2.02
N ILE A 64 13.52 -12.18 2.83
CA ILE A 64 13.77 -10.74 3.01
C ILE A 64 15.14 -10.53 3.66
N GLU A 65 15.45 -11.24 4.75
CA GLU A 65 16.73 -11.13 5.44
C GLU A 65 17.92 -11.45 4.51
N LEU A 66 17.82 -12.51 3.70
CA LEU A 66 18.87 -12.87 2.74
C LEU A 66 19.02 -11.80 1.63
N ALA A 67 17.93 -11.21 1.17
CA ALA A 67 17.96 -10.10 0.22
C ALA A 67 18.62 -8.85 0.82
N ASN A 68 18.27 -8.50 2.07
CA ASN A 68 18.86 -7.37 2.81
C ASN A 68 20.37 -7.58 3.00
N GLN A 69 20.83 -8.77 3.42
CA GLN A 69 22.26 -9.05 3.54
C GLN A 69 23.02 -8.95 2.22
N LYS A 70 22.41 -9.39 1.10
CA LYS A 70 23.01 -9.25 -0.23
C LYS A 70 23.12 -7.79 -0.66
N ALA A 71 22.07 -6.99 -0.43
CA ALA A 71 22.07 -5.56 -0.70
C ALA A 71 23.14 -4.84 0.14
N LEU A 72 23.19 -5.12 1.45
CA LEU A 72 24.15 -4.54 2.39
C LEU A 72 25.61 -4.79 1.96
N ARG A 73 25.94 -6.02 1.53
CA ARG A 73 27.28 -6.35 1.02
C ARG A 73 27.63 -5.57 -0.25
N ALA A 74 26.68 -5.44 -1.18
CA ALA A 74 26.87 -4.70 -2.43
C ALA A 74 27.06 -3.19 -2.17
N ASP A 75 26.25 -2.61 -1.28
CA ASP A 75 26.34 -1.20 -0.93
C ASP A 75 27.63 -0.89 -0.17
N ILE A 76 28.08 -1.75 0.75
CA ILE A 76 29.39 -1.56 1.43
C ILE A 76 30.55 -1.60 0.42
N ALA A 77 30.52 -2.52 -0.55
CA ALA A 77 31.54 -2.57 -1.60
C ALA A 77 31.53 -1.29 -2.47
N LYS A 78 30.34 -0.79 -2.83
CA LYS A 78 30.17 0.47 -3.56
C LYS A 78 30.66 1.68 -2.74
N LEU A 79 30.40 1.71 -1.43
CA LEU A 79 30.87 2.75 -0.52
C LEU A 79 32.39 2.84 -0.54
N TYR A 80 33.07 1.69 -0.44
CA TYR A 80 34.53 1.59 -0.47
C TYR A 80 35.13 2.14 -1.77
N VAL A 81 34.56 1.79 -2.92
CA VAL A 81 34.99 2.30 -4.24
C VAL A 81 34.83 3.81 -4.32
N MET A 82 33.66 4.35 -3.96
CA MET A 82 33.41 5.80 -4.01
C MET A 82 34.30 6.58 -3.04
N ALA A 83 34.55 6.05 -1.83
CA ALA A 83 35.46 6.68 -0.86
C ALA A 83 36.92 6.67 -1.34
N SER A 84 37.36 5.59 -2.00
CA SER A 84 38.70 5.50 -2.59
C SER A 84 38.88 6.51 -3.73
N ASP A 85 37.90 6.59 -4.63
CA ASP A 85 37.85 7.56 -5.74
C ASP A 85 37.78 9.02 -5.23
N LEU A 86 37.01 9.29 -4.16
CA LEU A 86 37.00 10.61 -3.51
C LEU A 86 38.39 10.99 -2.96
N LYS A 87 39.06 10.07 -2.25
CA LYS A 87 40.43 10.27 -1.75
C LYS A 87 41.37 10.57 -2.91
N ASP A 88 41.34 9.76 -3.95
CA ASP A 88 42.14 9.92 -5.16
C ASP A 88 41.93 11.28 -5.86
N GLN A 89 40.70 11.82 -5.83
CA GLN A 89 40.42 13.15 -6.36
C GLN A 89 40.94 14.27 -5.46
N VAL A 90 40.87 14.12 -4.14
CA VAL A 90 41.45 15.07 -3.18
C VAL A 90 42.98 15.10 -3.31
N ASP A 91 43.64 13.94 -3.33
CA ASP A 91 45.10 13.83 -3.45
C ASP A 91 45.66 14.41 -4.76
N LYS A 92 44.86 14.41 -5.84
CA LYS A 92 45.19 14.98 -7.15
C LYS A 92 44.81 16.47 -7.27
N THR A 93 44.11 17.04 -6.29
CA THR A 93 43.71 18.45 -6.30
C THR A 93 44.79 19.29 -5.62
N ASP A 94 45.36 20.25 -6.36
CA ASP A 94 46.31 21.23 -5.82
C ASP A 94 45.67 22.02 -4.66
N PRO A 95 46.35 22.21 -3.50
CA PRO A 95 45.85 23.03 -2.39
C PRO A 95 45.44 24.47 -2.75
N ALA A 96 45.98 25.03 -3.84
CA ALA A 96 45.59 26.34 -4.36
C ALA A 96 44.34 26.30 -5.27
N SER A 97 43.91 25.10 -5.69
CA SER A 97 42.70 24.89 -6.48
C SER A 97 41.46 24.86 -5.58
N THR A 98 40.40 25.57 -5.98
CA THR A 98 39.12 25.48 -5.26
C THR A 98 38.55 24.07 -5.38
N LEU A 99 38.26 23.44 -4.25
CA LEU A 99 37.82 22.04 -4.20
C LEU A 99 36.62 21.83 -5.13
N SER A 100 36.82 21.04 -6.17
CA SER A 100 35.87 20.93 -7.28
C SER A 100 34.47 20.54 -6.80
N VAL A 101 33.44 21.14 -7.42
CA VAL A 101 32.02 20.78 -7.20
C VAL A 101 31.78 19.26 -7.39
N ALA A 102 32.63 18.58 -8.17
CA ALA A 102 32.60 17.13 -8.30
C ALA A 102 32.93 16.38 -6.99
N VAL A 103 33.93 16.85 -6.23
CA VAL A 103 34.34 16.26 -4.95
C VAL A 103 33.20 16.38 -3.92
N VAL A 104 32.58 17.56 -3.85
CA VAL A 104 31.43 17.81 -2.97
C VAL A 104 30.24 16.91 -3.34
N LYS A 105 29.94 16.74 -4.63
CA LYS A 105 28.87 15.84 -5.09
C LYS A 105 29.15 14.37 -4.74
N LYS A 106 30.38 13.88 -4.95
CA LYS A 106 30.76 12.51 -4.55
C LYS A 106 30.66 12.29 -3.04
N ALA A 107 31.07 13.27 -2.23
CA ALA A 107 30.89 13.21 -0.77
C ALA A 107 29.40 13.10 -0.37
N GLN A 108 28.50 13.84 -1.03
CA GLN A 108 27.05 13.72 -0.80
C GLN A 108 26.47 12.37 -1.25
N GLU A 109 27.01 11.75 -2.30
CA GLU A 109 26.61 10.41 -2.75
C GLU A 109 27.04 9.33 -1.75
N ILE A 110 28.25 9.45 -1.21
CA ILE A 110 28.76 8.61 -0.10
C ILE A 110 27.87 8.75 1.14
N GLU A 111 27.49 9.98 1.52
CA GLU A 111 26.59 10.23 2.66
C GLU A 111 25.22 9.57 2.48
N LYS A 112 24.62 9.68 1.28
CA LYS A 112 23.35 9.03 0.94
C LYS A 112 23.46 7.51 1.06
N LEU A 113 24.51 6.92 0.47
CA LEU A 113 24.71 5.47 0.51
C LEU A 113 24.95 4.97 1.95
N ALA A 114 25.74 5.68 2.75
CA ALA A 114 25.94 5.36 4.16
C ALA A 114 24.62 5.41 4.98
N LYS A 115 23.73 6.36 4.68
CA LYS A 115 22.37 6.40 5.28
C LYS A 115 21.53 5.20 4.84
N GLN A 116 21.60 4.77 3.58
CA GLN A 116 20.90 3.58 3.08
C GLN A 116 21.40 2.30 3.78
N ILE A 117 22.73 2.10 3.84
CA ILE A 117 23.38 1.01 4.57
C ILE A 117 22.91 0.94 6.03
N LYS A 118 22.90 2.09 6.73
CA LYS A 118 22.42 2.17 8.13
C LYS A 118 20.95 1.77 8.27
N ASN A 119 20.11 2.10 7.30
CA ASN A 119 18.69 1.75 7.34
C ASN A 119 18.48 0.25 7.05
N LEU A 120 19.14 -0.29 6.01
CA LEU A 120 19.10 -1.72 5.70
C LEU A 120 19.65 -2.60 6.84
N ALA A 121 20.68 -2.13 7.55
CA ALA A 121 21.26 -2.83 8.69
C ALA A 121 20.40 -2.79 9.97
N ARG A 122 19.28 -2.06 9.99
CA ARG A 122 18.36 -1.99 11.14
C ARG A 122 17.16 -2.94 11.03
N GLY A 123 16.84 -3.43 9.83
CA GLY A 123 15.61 -4.17 9.54
C GLY A 123 14.46 -3.24 9.14
#